data_AF-A0A2V7DCE8-F1
#
_entry.id   AF-A0A2V7DCE8-F1
#
_cell.length_a   1.000
_cell.length_b   1.000
_cell.length_c   1.000
_cell.angle_alpha   90.00
_cell.angle_beta   90.00
_cell.angle_gamma   90.00
#
_symmetry.space_group_name_H-M   'P 1'
#
loop_
_entity.id
_entity.type
_entity.pdbx_description
1 polymer ?
#
loop_
_entity_poly.entity_id
_entity_poly.type
_entity_poly.pdbx_seq_one_letter_code
_entity_poly.pdbx_strand_id
1 'polypeptide(L)'
;MAASAADRIVRGALLDAPRRGARHSRRQRRGQEEHAGRVRVVPAGRSTAGPAVGVRRALRCVAVSHPAGVRMGDRPVRQLFPVGVPSLPSRLQVHRARPHTDHTVQPERRDGTGGERGLLPGQLRPGRAPRAPVLESENEMISRVLTLLLVLAAAFSGADVVQAADKLRVVATIPDLKSLTEAVGGDLVDVDSLARGTQNAHEAEIRPTMMLKLRRADAVIENGLDLDSWVDVAVNGANNPNIVRGARGRIDISRGLPILDVPTIRIDRSMGDVHPLGNPHYSMDPGLAPIITQNIVDGLAALAPQHRQAFERNRQIFLGRLDDEMARWKKIMEPFQGAKVVVYHPQWIYFLTRFGLVQAATLEDRPGIPASPGHLVRVIEHMKSEHIKVIIVEPWNDRKLAGRVADDAGAKAVVLASMVGGVKGADNYFSAIDFNIKTLSEALK
;
A
#
# COMPACT_ATOMS: atom_id res chain seq x y z
N MET A 1 75.90 -7.78 7.47
CA MET A 1 75.73 -6.36 7.11
C MET A 1 74.68 -5.77 8.05
N ALA A 2 75.03 -4.61 8.63
CA ALA A 2 74.49 -3.89 9.82
C ALA A 2 72.94 -3.94 10.05
N ALA A 3 72.37 -4.08 11.26
CA ALA A 3 72.49 -3.33 12.55
C ALA A 3 72.09 -1.84 12.39
N SER A 4 71.33 -1.13 13.23
CA SER A 4 70.65 -1.31 14.54
C SER A 4 69.78 -0.06 14.83
N ALA A 5 68.94 -0.12 15.88
CA ALA A 5 68.52 0.97 16.81
C ALA A 5 67.67 2.15 16.27
N ALA A 6 66.47 2.45 16.79
CA ALA A 6 66.07 2.88 18.14
C ALA A 6 66.29 4.39 18.45
N ASP A 7 65.16 5.02 18.78
CA ASP A 7 64.96 6.08 19.79
C ASP A 7 65.30 7.56 19.46
N ARG A 8 64.31 8.46 19.54
CA ARG A 8 64.30 9.64 20.45
C ARG A 8 63.11 10.60 20.27
N ILE A 9 62.51 10.85 21.42
CA ILE A 9 61.65 11.96 21.87
C ILE A 9 62.29 13.34 21.61
N VAL A 10 61.49 14.36 21.21
CA VAL A 10 61.60 15.76 21.72
C VAL A 10 60.23 16.47 21.69
N ARG A 11 59.82 16.98 22.86
CA ARG A 11 58.79 18.01 23.09
C ARG A 11 59.31 19.39 22.70
N GLY A 12 58.46 20.26 22.13
CA GLY A 12 58.73 21.69 22.02
C GLY A 12 57.44 22.49 22.25
N ALA A 13 57.44 23.31 23.30
CA ALA A 13 56.33 24.16 23.74
C ALA A 13 56.72 25.64 23.65
N LEU A 14 55.69 26.50 23.69
CA LEU A 14 55.66 27.96 23.90
C LEU A 14 56.16 28.88 22.77
N LEU A 15 55.34 29.86 22.37
CA LEU A 15 55.36 31.20 22.95
C LEU A 15 54.21 32.11 22.46
N ASP A 16 53.86 33.05 23.34
CA ASP A 16 52.73 33.98 23.39
C ASP A 16 52.82 35.25 22.52
N ALA A 17 51.63 35.82 22.21
CA ALA A 17 51.25 37.25 22.15
C ALA A 17 51.82 38.16 21.03
N PRO A 18 51.20 39.34 20.69
CA PRO A 18 50.24 40.12 21.49
C PRO A 18 49.01 40.75 20.77
N ARG A 19 48.12 41.25 21.65
CA ARG A 19 46.94 42.10 21.42
C ARG A 19 47.28 43.44 20.73
N ARG A 20 46.38 43.92 19.86
CA ARG A 20 46.11 45.36 19.64
C ARG A 20 44.62 45.58 19.41
N GLY A 21 44.06 46.56 20.11
CA GLY A 21 42.68 47.03 19.94
C GLY A 21 42.58 48.35 19.17
N ALA A 22 41.38 48.66 18.68
CA ALA A 22 40.84 49.99 18.40
C ALA A 22 39.34 49.81 18.06
N ARG A 23 38.43 50.24 18.94
CA ARG A 23 37.72 51.54 18.97
C ARG A 23 36.62 51.72 17.90
N HIS A 24 35.40 51.83 18.43
CA HIS A 24 34.28 52.71 18.06
C HIS A 24 33.74 52.73 16.63
N SER A 25 32.46 52.35 16.52
CA SER A 25 31.43 53.29 16.04
C SER A 25 30.09 53.02 16.73
N ARG A 26 29.48 54.11 17.20
CA ARG A 26 28.22 54.17 17.95
C ARG A 26 27.32 55.11 17.15
N ARG A 27 26.22 54.62 16.58
CA ARG A 27 25.02 55.36 16.09
C ARG A 27 24.11 54.34 15.41
N GLN A 28 22.78 54.38 15.47
CA GLN A 28 21.79 55.09 16.27
C GLN A 28 20.43 54.50 15.85
N ARG A 29 19.48 54.42 16.81
CA ARG A 29 18.00 54.39 16.70
C ARG A 29 17.39 53.10 17.27
N ARG A 30 16.82 53.15 18.49
CA ARG A 30 15.50 53.72 18.89
C ARG A 30 14.33 52.92 18.33
N GLY A 31 13.54 52.32 19.23
CA GLY A 31 12.10 52.14 19.03
C GLY A 31 11.49 50.89 19.65
N GLN A 32 10.91 51.04 20.85
CA GLN A 32 9.68 50.42 21.35
C GLN A 32 9.71 48.98 21.94
N GLU A 33 9.95 48.97 23.25
CA GLU A 33 9.03 48.54 24.34
C GLU A 33 7.89 47.53 24.08
N GLU A 34 7.97 46.46 24.87
CA GLU A 34 6.95 45.89 25.78
C GLU A 34 5.61 45.35 25.26
N HIS A 35 5.50 44.01 25.27
CA HIS A 35 4.34 43.31 25.83
C HIS A 35 4.77 41.97 26.47
N ALA A 36 5.19 42.03 27.73
CA ALA A 36 5.41 40.87 28.58
C ALA A 36 4.11 40.54 29.34
N GLY A 37 3.31 39.61 28.79
CA GLY A 37 2.14 39.06 29.47
C GLY A 37 2.56 38.13 30.60
N ARG A 38 2.32 38.55 31.86
CA ARG A 38 2.45 37.71 33.06
C ARG A 38 1.46 36.54 33.02
N VAL A 39 1.96 35.31 32.98
CA VAL A 39 1.15 34.11 33.21
C VAL A 39 1.06 33.84 34.72
N ARG A 40 -0.17 33.77 35.23
CA ARG A 40 -0.49 33.50 36.63
C ARG A 40 -0.71 31.99 36.81
N VAL A 41 0.09 31.36 37.66
CA VAL A 41 -0.06 29.95 38.06
C VAL A 41 -1.14 29.85 39.15
N VAL A 42 -2.12 28.96 38.95
CA VAL A 42 -3.14 28.60 39.95
C VAL A 42 -2.92 27.13 40.34
N PRO A 43 -2.73 26.78 41.63
CA PRO A 43 -2.59 25.39 42.05
C PRO A 43 -3.96 24.72 42.20
N ALA A 44 -4.12 23.52 41.63
CA ALA A 44 -5.28 22.67 41.86
C ALA A 44 -5.19 22.02 43.25
N GLY A 45 -6.22 22.21 44.07
CA GLY A 45 -6.33 21.68 45.43
C GLY A 45 -6.47 20.16 45.48
N ARG A 46 -5.96 19.59 46.57
CA ARG A 46 -6.16 18.20 46.99
C ARG A 46 -7.60 17.97 47.44
N SER A 47 -8.17 16.82 47.11
CA SER A 47 -9.34 16.26 47.81
C SER A 47 -9.09 14.79 48.11
N THR A 48 -9.32 14.44 49.37
CA THR A 48 -9.24 13.12 50.01
C THR A 48 -10.66 12.59 50.23
N ALA A 49 -10.96 11.33 49.88
CA ALA A 49 -11.84 10.40 50.64
C ALA A 49 -11.98 9.06 49.90
N GLY A 50 -11.99 7.96 50.67
CA GLY A 50 -11.94 6.55 50.22
C GLY A 50 -13.30 5.88 49.91
N PRO A 51 -13.45 4.56 50.15
CA PRO A 51 -13.77 3.61 49.08
C PRO A 51 -15.21 3.07 49.10
N ALA A 52 -15.75 2.69 47.93
CA ALA A 52 -16.87 1.76 47.81
C ALA A 52 -16.91 1.06 46.44
N VAL A 53 -17.34 -0.21 46.50
CA VAL A 53 -17.36 -1.27 45.49
C VAL A 53 -18.43 -1.05 44.42
N GLY A 54 -18.16 -1.44 43.17
CA GLY A 54 -19.21 -1.59 42.15
C GLY A 54 -18.69 -1.53 40.71
N VAL A 55 -18.59 -2.68 40.05
CA VAL A 55 -18.19 -2.83 38.65
C VAL A 55 -19.20 -2.15 37.71
N ARG A 56 -18.74 -1.17 36.92
CA ARG A 56 -19.19 -0.80 35.55
C ARG A 56 -18.22 0.26 35.00
N ARG A 57 -17.35 -0.12 34.04
CA ARG A 57 -16.48 0.85 33.34
C ARG A 57 -17.34 1.72 32.41
N ALA A 58 -17.69 2.92 32.87
CA ALA A 58 -18.14 4.00 32.02
C ALA A 58 -16.93 4.62 31.31
N LEU A 59 -16.98 4.70 29.98
CA LEU A 59 -16.01 5.42 29.15
C LEU A 59 -16.05 6.91 29.53
N ARG A 60 -14.95 7.44 30.08
CA ARG A 60 -14.74 8.88 30.25
C ARG A 60 -14.27 9.46 28.91
N CYS A 61 -15.13 10.26 28.27
CA CYS A 61 -14.70 11.15 27.19
C CYS A 61 -13.89 12.31 27.80
N VAL A 62 -12.63 12.45 27.40
CA VAL A 62 -11.82 13.64 27.68
C VAL A 62 -11.94 14.55 26.45
N ALA A 63 -12.56 15.72 26.62
CA ALA A 63 -12.62 16.74 25.58
C ALA A 63 -11.27 17.48 25.52
N VAL A 64 -10.59 17.42 24.39
CA VAL A 64 -9.43 18.26 24.08
C VAL A 64 -9.92 19.41 23.19
N SER A 65 -9.81 20.64 23.68
CA SER A 65 -10.13 21.85 22.92
C SER A 65 -8.93 22.22 22.03
N HIS A 66 -9.12 22.38 20.71
CA HIS A 66 -8.18 23.05 19.81
C HIS A 66 -8.94 24.03 18.89
N PRO A 67 -8.31 25.13 18.43
CA PRO A 67 -9.01 26.25 17.81
C PRO A 67 -9.22 26.09 16.30
N ALA A 68 -10.34 26.66 15.85
CA ALA A 68 -10.72 27.06 14.49
C ALA A 68 -10.99 25.96 13.44
N GLY A 69 -12.30 25.70 13.22
CA GLY A 69 -12.83 24.81 12.19
C GLY A 69 -13.22 25.52 10.88
N VAL A 70 -13.24 24.74 9.80
CA VAL A 70 -13.78 25.09 8.48
C VAL A 70 -15.31 25.29 8.57
N ARG A 71 -15.84 26.36 7.95
CA ARG A 71 -17.28 26.65 7.86
C ARG A 71 -17.84 26.27 6.48
N MET A 72 -19.09 25.82 6.44
CA MET A 72 -19.91 25.80 5.21
C MET A 72 -21.21 26.55 5.53
N GLY A 73 -21.26 27.85 5.19
CA GLY A 73 -22.35 28.76 5.57
C GLY A 73 -22.42 29.08 7.08
N ASP A 74 -23.61 29.50 7.54
CA ASP A 74 -23.86 30.04 8.89
C ASP A 74 -24.21 28.99 9.96
N ARG A 75 -23.86 27.72 9.77
CA ARG A 75 -24.03 26.68 10.82
C ARG A 75 -22.72 25.93 11.09
N PRO A 76 -22.35 25.72 12.38
CA PRO A 76 -21.18 24.93 12.72
C PRO A 76 -21.44 23.43 12.44
N VAL A 77 -20.57 22.81 11.65
CA VAL A 77 -20.58 21.35 11.41
C VAL A 77 -19.65 20.70 12.42
N ARG A 78 -20.17 19.78 13.25
CA ARG A 78 -19.35 18.89 14.08
C ARG A 78 -18.93 17.68 13.26
N GLN A 79 -17.65 17.53 12.98
CA GLN A 79 -17.10 16.26 12.50
C GLN A 79 -16.92 15.30 13.69
N LEU A 80 -17.62 14.17 13.64
CA LEU A 80 -17.41 13.03 14.53
C LEU A 80 -16.58 12.00 13.77
N PHE A 81 -15.36 11.72 14.25
CA PHE A 81 -14.57 10.57 13.80
C PHE A 81 -14.75 9.43 14.81
N PRO A 82 -15.18 8.24 14.40
CA PRO A 82 -15.16 7.08 15.29
C PRO A 82 -13.73 6.53 15.38
N VAL A 83 -13.14 6.62 16.58
CA VAL A 83 -11.92 5.88 16.95
C VAL A 83 -12.36 4.64 17.72
N GLY A 84 -11.97 3.46 17.24
CA GLY A 84 -12.01 2.20 17.99
C GLY A 84 -13.39 1.56 18.16
N VAL A 85 -13.80 0.74 17.18
CA VAL A 85 -14.79 -0.32 17.38
C VAL A 85 -14.21 -1.61 16.78
N PRO A 86 -14.06 -2.71 17.54
CA PRO A 86 -13.64 -3.97 16.95
C PRO A 86 -14.75 -4.52 16.04
N SER A 87 -14.37 -5.17 14.93
CA SER A 87 -15.30 -5.87 14.05
C SER A 87 -15.98 -7.03 14.80
N LEU A 88 -17.30 -7.12 14.67
CA LEU A 88 -18.08 -8.25 15.18
C LEU A 88 -17.80 -9.51 14.33
N PRO A 89 -17.73 -10.71 14.93
CA PRO A 89 -17.53 -11.95 14.20
C PRO A 89 -18.74 -12.32 13.33
N SER A 90 -18.47 -12.94 12.17
CA SER A 90 -19.41 -13.22 11.06
C SER A 90 -20.56 -14.21 11.34
N ARG A 91 -20.93 -14.45 12.60
CA ARG A 91 -22.00 -15.39 12.99
C ARG A 91 -23.29 -14.73 13.49
N LEU A 92 -23.43 -13.41 13.36
CA LEU A 92 -24.58 -12.65 13.91
C LEU A 92 -25.29 -11.75 12.88
N GLN A 93 -25.36 -12.17 11.62
CA GLN A 93 -26.26 -11.57 10.62
C GLN A 93 -27.07 -12.65 9.92
N VAL A 94 -28.14 -13.12 10.57
CA VAL A 94 -29.27 -13.75 9.87
C VAL A 94 -30.56 -13.26 10.53
N HIS A 95 -31.22 -12.29 9.90
CA HIS A 95 -32.66 -12.15 10.04
C HIS A 95 -33.31 -12.00 8.67
N ARG A 96 -34.08 -13.04 8.34
CA ARG A 96 -35.00 -13.14 7.21
C ARG A 96 -36.05 -12.04 7.28
N ALA A 97 -36.30 -11.40 6.15
CA ALA A 97 -37.62 -10.83 5.84
C ALA A 97 -38.35 -11.80 4.90
N ARG A 98 -39.49 -12.35 5.36
CA ARG A 98 -40.52 -12.98 4.53
C ARG A 98 -41.68 -11.98 4.43
N PRO A 99 -42.38 -11.87 3.29
CA PRO A 99 -43.67 -11.19 3.24
C PRO A 99 -44.78 -12.12 3.74
N HIS A 100 -45.69 -11.53 4.53
CA HIS A 100 -46.92 -12.13 5.04
C HIS A 100 -47.97 -12.22 3.93
N THR A 101 -48.61 -13.39 3.84
CA THR A 101 -49.90 -13.62 3.19
C THR A 101 -51.04 -13.22 4.14
N ASP A 102 -52.15 -12.73 3.59
CA ASP A 102 -53.42 -12.67 4.30
C ASP A 102 -54.52 -13.42 3.53
N HIS A 103 -55.46 -13.95 4.31
CA HIS A 103 -56.36 -15.06 4.00
C HIS A 103 -57.63 -14.66 3.23
N THR A 104 -58.21 -15.63 2.50
CA THR A 104 -59.65 -15.93 2.62
C THR A 104 -60.02 -17.33 2.09
N VAL A 105 -60.29 -18.22 3.06
CA VAL A 105 -61.44 -19.15 3.19
C VAL A 105 -61.87 -20.07 2.02
N GLN A 106 -61.66 -21.37 2.30
CA GLN A 106 -62.25 -22.67 1.84
C GLN A 106 -63.80 -22.74 1.71
N PRO A 107 -64.49 -23.90 1.47
CA PRO A 107 -64.07 -25.32 1.25
C PRO A 107 -64.83 -25.96 0.02
N GLU A 108 -64.71 -27.23 -0.41
CA GLU A 108 -65.10 -28.49 0.26
C GLU A 108 -64.80 -29.70 -0.65
N ARG A 109 -64.37 -30.82 -0.01
CA ARG A 109 -64.78 -32.24 -0.21
C ARG A 109 -64.52 -32.90 -1.59
N ARG A 110 -64.28 -34.21 -1.72
CA ARG A 110 -64.11 -35.37 -0.83
C ARG A 110 -63.44 -36.48 -1.66
N ASP A 111 -62.88 -37.42 -0.93
CA ASP A 111 -62.37 -38.74 -1.29
C ASP A 111 -63.06 -39.49 -2.45
N GLY A 112 -62.29 -40.36 -3.13
CA GLY A 112 -62.87 -41.35 -4.02
C GLY A 112 -61.84 -42.26 -4.71
N THR A 113 -61.47 -43.33 -4.01
CA THR A 113 -60.68 -44.47 -4.48
C THR A 113 -61.31 -45.24 -5.65
N GLY A 114 -60.46 -45.75 -6.54
CA GLY A 114 -60.54 -47.13 -7.05
C GLY A 114 -61.29 -47.39 -8.35
N GLY A 115 -60.70 -48.25 -9.21
CA GLY A 115 -61.45 -49.03 -10.19
C GLY A 115 -60.73 -49.30 -11.51
N GLU A 116 -59.95 -50.38 -11.57
CA GLU A 116 -59.62 -51.06 -12.83
C GLU A 116 -60.85 -51.81 -13.41
N ARG A 117 -60.89 -51.89 -14.75
CA ARG A 117 -61.47 -52.92 -15.67
C ARG A 117 -62.03 -52.22 -16.91
N GLY A 118 -61.88 -52.68 -18.16
CA GLY A 118 -61.32 -53.90 -18.73
C GLY A 118 -61.42 -53.78 -20.27
N LEU A 119 -60.63 -54.60 -20.98
CA LEU A 119 -60.65 -54.73 -22.44
C LEU A 119 -62.01 -55.22 -22.97
N LEU A 120 -62.36 -54.83 -24.21
CA LEU A 120 -62.92 -55.76 -25.21
C LEU A 120 -62.42 -55.46 -26.64
N PRO A 121 -62.34 -56.48 -27.53
CA PRO A 121 -61.57 -56.44 -28.77
C PRO A 121 -62.43 -56.49 -30.06
N GLY A 122 -61.80 -56.12 -31.18
CA GLY A 122 -62.14 -56.63 -32.50
C GLY A 122 -62.84 -55.64 -33.43
N GLN A 123 -62.09 -55.12 -34.41
CA GLN A 123 -62.57 -54.94 -35.79
C GLN A 123 -61.40 -55.06 -36.78
N LEU A 124 -61.44 -56.14 -37.57
CA LEU A 124 -60.67 -56.37 -38.79
C LEU A 124 -61.28 -55.58 -39.94
N ARG A 125 -60.47 -54.91 -40.76
CA ARG A 125 -60.79 -54.54 -42.15
C ARG A 125 -59.54 -54.56 -43.05
N PRO A 126 -59.74 -54.73 -44.37
CA PRO A 126 -58.98 -55.67 -45.19
C PRO A 126 -57.78 -55.07 -45.93
N GLY A 127 -56.93 -55.98 -46.43
CA GLY A 127 -55.65 -55.69 -47.08
C GLY A 127 -55.71 -54.81 -48.33
N ARG A 128 -54.61 -54.09 -48.52
CA ARG A 128 -54.26 -53.35 -49.74
C ARG A 128 -52.88 -53.83 -50.19
N ALA A 129 -52.77 -54.19 -51.46
CA ALA A 129 -51.56 -54.73 -52.09
C ALA A 129 -50.35 -53.78 -51.99
N PRO A 130 -49.11 -54.31 -51.98
CA PRO A 130 -47.91 -53.48 -51.91
C PRO A 130 -47.69 -52.73 -53.23
N ARG A 131 -47.61 -51.40 -53.15
CA ARG A 131 -47.02 -50.58 -54.22
C ARG A 131 -45.52 -50.51 -54.00
N ALA A 132 -44.75 -50.70 -55.06
CA ALA A 132 -43.31 -50.57 -55.08
C ALA A 132 -42.85 -49.15 -54.66
N PRO A 133 -41.66 -49.00 -54.04
CA PRO A 133 -41.16 -47.71 -53.60
C PRO A 133 -40.50 -47.00 -54.79
N VAL A 134 -41.03 -45.87 -55.21
CA VAL A 134 -40.42 -45.04 -56.24
C VAL A 134 -40.53 -43.59 -55.79
N LEU A 135 -39.37 -42.99 -55.49
CA LEU A 135 -39.10 -41.54 -55.31
C LEU A 135 -39.51 -40.86 -53.98
N GLU A 136 -39.14 -41.40 -52.82
CA GLU A 136 -39.11 -40.61 -51.55
C GLU A 136 -37.69 -40.26 -51.06
N SER A 137 -36.63 -40.86 -51.61
CA SER A 137 -35.28 -40.76 -51.04
C SER A 137 -34.56 -39.43 -51.29
N GLU A 138 -34.92 -38.68 -52.34
CA GLU A 138 -34.22 -37.43 -52.68
C GLU A 138 -34.64 -36.27 -51.77
N ASN A 139 -35.94 -36.17 -51.45
CA ASN A 139 -36.47 -35.12 -50.58
C ASN A 139 -36.08 -35.35 -49.11
N GLU A 140 -36.01 -36.59 -48.65
CA GLU A 140 -35.50 -36.88 -47.30
C GLU A 140 -34.00 -36.58 -47.17
N MET A 141 -33.22 -36.88 -48.20
CA MET A 141 -31.78 -36.59 -48.19
C MET A 141 -31.51 -35.08 -48.21
N ILE A 142 -32.25 -34.32 -49.03
CA ILE A 142 -32.17 -32.85 -49.07
C ILE A 142 -32.63 -32.25 -47.73
N SER A 143 -33.70 -32.77 -47.13
CA SER A 143 -34.19 -32.33 -45.82
C SER A 143 -33.16 -32.60 -44.72
N ARG A 144 -32.54 -33.79 -44.68
CA ARG A 144 -31.48 -34.13 -43.70
C ARG A 144 -30.22 -33.28 -43.87
N VAL A 145 -29.83 -32.96 -45.10
CA VAL A 145 -28.69 -32.07 -45.38
C VAL A 145 -29.01 -30.63 -44.96
N LEU A 146 -30.22 -30.13 -45.23
CA LEU A 146 -30.67 -28.81 -44.78
C LEU A 146 -30.77 -28.72 -43.25
N THR A 147 -31.27 -29.75 -42.58
CA THR A 147 -31.30 -29.80 -41.10
C THR A 147 -29.88 -29.88 -40.52
N LEU A 148 -28.98 -30.65 -41.13
CA LEU A 148 -27.58 -30.71 -40.70
C LEU A 148 -26.88 -29.36 -40.89
N LEU A 149 -27.13 -28.66 -41.99
CA LEU A 149 -26.59 -27.31 -42.25
C LEU A 149 -27.16 -26.27 -41.27
N LEU A 150 -28.44 -26.36 -40.90
CA LEU A 150 -29.07 -25.49 -39.90
C LEU A 150 -28.54 -25.75 -38.48
N VAL A 151 -28.32 -27.01 -38.11
CA VAL A 151 -27.68 -27.38 -36.82
C VAL A 151 -26.22 -26.93 -36.78
N LEU A 152 -25.49 -27.06 -37.90
CA LEU A 152 -24.10 -26.59 -38.00
C LEU A 152 -24.02 -25.05 -37.93
N ALA A 153 -24.95 -24.33 -38.56
CA ALA A 153 -25.02 -22.87 -38.49
C ALA A 153 -25.42 -22.37 -37.08
N ALA A 154 -26.30 -23.09 -36.39
CA ALA A 154 -26.65 -22.80 -34.99
C ALA A 154 -25.50 -23.12 -34.02
N ALA A 155 -24.69 -24.15 -34.29
CA ALA A 155 -23.49 -24.48 -33.50
C ALA A 155 -22.35 -23.45 -33.68
N PHE A 156 -22.29 -22.75 -34.82
CA PHE A 156 -21.29 -21.71 -35.09
C PHE A 156 -21.72 -20.29 -34.69
N SER A 157 -22.99 -20.07 -34.36
CA SER A 157 -23.50 -18.76 -33.93
C SER A 157 -23.32 -18.48 -32.42
N GLY A 158 -22.79 -19.45 -31.66
CA GLY A 158 -22.55 -19.35 -30.21
C GLY A 158 -21.07 -19.24 -29.79
N ALA A 159 -20.14 -19.21 -30.74
CA ALA A 159 -18.77 -18.86 -30.43
C ALA A 159 -18.69 -17.34 -30.37
N ASP A 160 -18.88 -16.76 -29.18
CA ASP A 160 -18.31 -15.46 -28.88
C ASP A 160 -16.83 -15.57 -29.24
N VAL A 161 -16.44 -14.99 -30.37
CA VAL A 161 -15.04 -14.71 -30.66
C VAL A 161 -14.65 -13.79 -29.52
N VAL A 162 -13.96 -14.33 -28.52
CA VAL A 162 -13.32 -13.54 -27.46
C VAL A 162 -12.27 -12.72 -28.19
N GLN A 163 -12.69 -11.58 -28.71
CA GLN A 163 -11.81 -10.53 -29.16
C GLN A 163 -10.87 -10.31 -27.97
N ALA A 164 -9.58 -10.60 -28.14
CA ALA A 164 -8.60 -10.29 -27.12
C ALA A 164 -8.78 -8.81 -26.78
N ALA A 165 -9.32 -8.52 -25.59
CA ALA A 165 -9.54 -7.15 -25.17
C ALA A 165 -8.17 -6.46 -25.18
N ASP A 166 -8.06 -5.33 -25.89
CA ASP A 166 -6.82 -4.56 -25.94
C ASP A 166 -6.39 -4.23 -24.51
N LYS A 167 -5.26 -4.80 -24.08
CA LYS A 167 -4.71 -4.58 -22.74
C LYS A 167 -4.30 -3.12 -22.58
N LEU A 168 -4.61 -2.51 -21.45
CA LEU A 168 -4.06 -1.20 -21.10
C LEU A 168 -2.55 -1.33 -20.88
N ARG A 169 -1.76 -0.49 -21.54
CA ARG A 169 -0.33 -0.38 -21.31
C ARG A 169 -0.08 0.60 -20.17
N VAL A 170 0.28 0.05 -19.02
CA VAL A 170 0.47 0.80 -17.78
C VAL A 170 1.95 0.87 -17.44
N VAL A 171 2.42 2.07 -17.09
CA VAL A 171 3.79 2.28 -16.64
C VAL A 171 3.76 2.72 -15.18
N ALA A 172 4.30 1.91 -14.29
CA ALA A 172 4.47 2.24 -12.89
C ALA A 172 5.83 2.93 -12.65
N THR A 173 5.88 3.92 -11.77
CA THR A 173 7.14 4.58 -11.41
C THR A 173 8.09 3.65 -10.67
N ILE A 174 7.58 2.87 -9.71
CA ILE A 174 8.34 1.91 -8.91
C ILE A 174 7.77 0.46 -9.01
N PRO A 175 8.60 -0.57 -8.73
CA PRO A 175 8.18 -1.97 -8.86
C PRO A 175 7.04 -2.41 -7.95
N ASP A 176 6.88 -1.80 -6.78
CA ASP A 176 5.76 -2.09 -5.88
C ASP A 176 4.43 -1.81 -6.55
N LEU A 177 4.32 -0.64 -7.19
CA LEU A 177 3.14 -0.22 -7.92
C LEU A 177 2.90 -1.10 -9.13
N LYS A 178 3.97 -1.54 -9.82
CA LYS A 178 3.85 -2.55 -10.87
C LYS A 178 3.18 -3.81 -10.33
N SER A 179 3.71 -4.40 -9.26
CA SER A 179 3.20 -5.65 -8.70
C SER A 179 1.74 -5.53 -8.22
N LEU A 180 1.39 -4.42 -7.57
CA LEU A 180 0.02 -4.15 -7.13
C LEU A 180 -0.93 -3.91 -8.31
N THR A 181 -0.45 -3.26 -9.38
CA THR A 181 -1.24 -3.02 -10.59
C THR A 181 -1.47 -4.30 -11.37
N GLU A 182 -0.48 -5.17 -11.50
CA GLU A 182 -0.65 -6.50 -12.10
C GLU A 182 -1.68 -7.32 -11.34
N ALA A 183 -1.66 -7.27 -10.00
CA ALA A 183 -2.64 -7.97 -9.18
C ALA A 183 -4.08 -7.45 -9.37
N VAL A 184 -4.26 -6.15 -9.60
CA VAL A 184 -5.58 -5.54 -9.84
C VAL A 184 -6.02 -5.70 -11.30
N GLY A 185 -5.13 -5.44 -12.25
CA GLY A 185 -5.44 -5.43 -13.67
C GLY A 185 -5.54 -6.84 -14.28
N GLY A 186 -4.82 -7.81 -13.74
CA GLY A 186 -4.76 -9.18 -14.26
C GLY A 186 -4.41 -9.20 -15.75
N ASP A 187 -5.11 -10.03 -16.53
CA ASP A 187 -4.88 -10.16 -17.97
C ASP A 187 -5.28 -8.93 -18.80
N LEU A 188 -5.91 -7.92 -18.21
CA LEU A 188 -6.41 -6.73 -18.90
C LEU A 188 -5.39 -5.57 -18.94
N VAL A 189 -4.22 -5.76 -18.32
CA VAL A 189 -3.14 -4.79 -18.31
C VAL A 189 -1.82 -5.44 -18.73
N ASP A 190 -0.94 -4.63 -19.31
CA ASP A 190 0.48 -4.92 -19.45
C ASP A 190 1.23 -3.85 -18.66
N VAL A 191 2.00 -4.27 -17.64
CA VAL A 191 2.59 -3.34 -16.67
C VAL A 191 4.11 -3.40 -16.70
N ASP A 192 4.73 -2.25 -16.95
CA ASP A 192 6.17 -2.07 -16.85
C ASP A 192 6.53 -1.13 -15.70
N SER A 193 7.73 -1.25 -15.16
CA SER A 193 8.26 -0.33 -14.15
C SER A 193 9.40 0.51 -14.73
N LEU A 194 9.45 1.79 -14.34
CA LEU A 194 10.55 2.68 -14.70
C LEU A 194 11.78 2.44 -13.84
N ALA A 195 11.61 2.42 -12.52
CA ALA A 195 12.69 2.12 -11.57
C ALA A 195 12.88 0.60 -11.40
N ARG A 196 14.04 0.22 -10.84
CA ARG A 196 14.34 -1.15 -10.40
C ARG A 196 14.32 -1.21 -8.88
N GLY A 197 13.99 -2.38 -8.32
CA GLY A 197 13.92 -2.54 -6.86
C GLY A 197 15.24 -2.30 -6.13
N THR A 198 16.36 -2.39 -6.86
CA THR A 198 17.72 -2.17 -6.33
C THR A 198 18.17 -0.71 -6.39
N GLN A 199 17.32 0.21 -6.84
CA GLN A 199 17.66 1.63 -6.99
C GLN A 199 16.98 2.47 -5.92
N ASN A 200 17.58 3.62 -5.58
CA ASN A 200 16.92 4.63 -4.77
C ASN A 200 15.74 5.23 -5.54
N ALA A 201 14.53 5.18 -4.96
CA ALA A 201 13.32 5.70 -5.59
C ALA A 201 13.31 7.24 -5.70
N HIS A 202 14.00 7.94 -4.80
CA HIS A 202 14.11 9.41 -4.81
C HIS A 202 14.99 9.93 -5.96
N GLU A 203 15.97 9.13 -6.38
CA GLU A 203 17.06 9.55 -7.26
C GLU A 203 17.11 8.74 -8.56
N ALA A 204 15.96 8.26 -9.05
CA ALA A 204 15.94 7.44 -10.25
C ALA A 204 16.52 8.22 -11.44
N GLU A 205 17.58 7.67 -12.04
CA GLU A 205 18.21 8.25 -13.22
C GLU A 205 17.24 8.17 -14.43
N ILE A 206 16.86 9.32 -14.95
CA ILE A 206 15.96 9.41 -16.10
C ILE A 206 16.72 8.99 -17.37
N ARG A 207 16.17 8.01 -18.09
CA ARG A 207 16.79 7.44 -19.30
C ARG A 207 15.89 7.58 -20.53
N PRO A 208 16.46 7.72 -21.75
CA PRO A 208 15.65 7.78 -22.99
C PRO A 208 14.70 6.59 -23.17
N THR A 209 15.11 5.40 -22.69
CA THR A 209 14.26 4.21 -22.71
C THR A 209 12.97 4.37 -21.90
N MET A 210 12.98 5.16 -20.83
CA MET A 210 11.77 5.48 -20.06
C MET A 210 10.78 6.30 -20.90
N MET A 211 11.28 7.31 -21.61
CA MET A 211 10.46 8.14 -22.51
C MET A 211 9.82 7.29 -23.62
N LEU A 212 10.56 6.31 -24.16
CA LEU A 212 10.04 5.39 -25.18
C LEU A 212 8.91 4.50 -24.66
N LYS A 213 9.01 4.01 -23.42
CA LYS A 213 7.92 3.26 -22.75
C LYS A 213 6.70 4.15 -22.56
N LEU A 214 6.91 5.34 -21.97
CA LEU A 214 5.86 6.31 -21.66
C LEU A 214 5.14 6.85 -22.91
N ARG A 215 5.84 6.99 -24.04
CA ARG A 215 5.26 7.48 -25.30
C ARG A 215 4.09 6.63 -25.80
N ARG A 216 4.04 5.34 -25.44
CA ARG A 216 3.00 4.40 -25.85
C ARG A 216 2.07 3.99 -24.70
N ALA A 217 2.24 4.57 -23.50
CA ALA A 217 1.48 4.20 -22.32
C ALA A 217 0.07 4.82 -22.37
N ASP A 218 -0.91 4.03 -21.95
CA ASP A 218 -2.28 4.51 -21.70
C ASP A 218 -2.38 5.14 -20.31
N ALA A 219 -1.56 4.64 -19.37
CA ALA A 219 -1.51 5.13 -18.00
C ALA A 219 -0.10 5.16 -17.42
N VAL A 220 0.13 6.10 -16.50
CA VAL A 220 1.24 6.15 -15.57
C VAL A 220 0.70 6.09 -14.16
N ILE A 221 1.19 5.16 -13.36
CA ILE A 221 0.86 5.03 -11.94
C ILE A 221 2.04 5.54 -11.12
N GLU A 222 1.79 6.61 -10.36
CA GLU A 222 2.77 7.26 -9.50
C GLU A 222 2.41 7.08 -8.02
N ASN A 223 3.44 6.99 -7.19
CA ASN A 223 3.35 6.96 -5.74
C ASN A 223 2.92 8.33 -5.20
N GLY A 224 3.38 9.42 -5.80
CA GLY A 224 3.10 10.75 -5.29
C GLY A 224 3.82 11.03 -3.96
N LEU A 225 3.38 12.09 -3.27
CA LEU A 225 4.08 12.66 -2.10
C LEU A 225 5.55 12.99 -2.38
N ASP A 226 5.84 13.42 -3.61
CA ASP A 226 7.15 13.79 -4.14
C ASP A 226 8.21 12.68 -4.25
N LEU A 227 7.89 11.41 -3.94
CA LEU A 227 8.82 10.28 -4.09
C LEU A 227 9.36 10.14 -5.51
N ASP A 228 8.46 10.25 -6.48
CA ASP A 228 8.70 9.99 -7.89
C ASP A 228 8.53 11.24 -8.75
N SER A 229 8.79 12.42 -8.17
CA SER A 229 8.72 13.71 -8.86
C SER A 229 9.59 13.78 -10.13
N TRP A 230 10.67 13.00 -10.20
CA TRP A 230 11.52 12.83 -11.39
C TRP A 230 10.76 12.32 -12.62
N VAL A 231 9.61 11.65 -12.44
CA VAL A 231 8.82 11.09 -13.54
C VAL A 231 8.32 12.17 -14.51
N ASP A 232 8.14 13.41 -14.03
CA ASP A 232 7.67 14.53 -14.86
C ASP A 232 8.60 14.81 -16.04
N VAL A 233 9.91 14.70 -15.83
CA VAL A 233 10.89 14.91 -16.90
C VAL A 233 10.75 13.83 -17.96
N ALA A 234 10.57 12.57 -17.55
CA ALA A 234 10.39 11.45 -18.47
C ALA A 234 9.07 11.54 -19.24
N VAL A 235 7.98 11.95 -18.56
CA VAL A 235 6.66 12.15 -19.17
C VAL A 235 6.68 13.29 -20.19
N ASN A 236 7.30 14.42 -19.84
CA ASN A 236 7.43 15.55 -20.75
C ASN A 236 8.25 15.16 -22.00
N GLY A 237 9.37 14.44 -21.81
CA GLY A 237 10.17 13.92 -22.92
C GLY A 237 9.47 12.88 -23.79
N ALA A 238 8.46 12.19 -23.25
CA ALA A 238 7.67 11.20 -23.98
C ALA A 238 6.68 11.81 -24.99
N ASN A 239 6.33 13.09 -24.83
CA ASN A 239 5.33 13.80 -25.67
C ASN A 239 3.99 13.06 -25.78
N ASN A 240 3.50 12.50 -24.67
CA ASN A 240 2.23 11.79 -24.60
C ASN A 240 1.21 12.57 -23.77
N PRO A 241 0.18 13.20 -24.38
CA PRO A 241 -0.79 14.03 -23.67
C PRO A 241 -1.73 13.25 -22.75
N ASN A 242 -1.79 11.92 -22.86
CA ASN A 242 -2.69 11.10 -22.04
C ASN A 242 -2.19 10.90 -20.60
N ILE A 243 -0.91 11.19 -20.34
CA ILE A 243 -0.22 10.86 -19.08
C ILE A 243 0.47 12.07 -18.44
N VAL A 244 0.25 13.28 -18.96
CA VAL A 244 0.69 14.52 -18.31
C VAL A 244 -0.11 14.77 -17.02
N ARG A 245 0.39 15.64 -16.13
CA ARG A 245 -0.33 16.00 -14.90
C ARG A 245 -1.75 16.47 -15.21
N GLY A 246 -2.73 15.92 -14.49
CA GLY A 246 -4.16 16.20 -14.69
C GLY A 246 -4.85 15.40 -15.79
N ALA A 247 -4.11 14.66 -16.63
CA ALA A 247 -4.70 13.76 -17.62
C ALA A 247 -5.28 12.51 -16.93
N ARG A 248 -6.28 11.88 -17.56
CA ARG A 248 -6.94 10.66 -17.02
C ARG A 248 -5.96 9.50 -16.83
N GLY A 249 -4.93 9.42 -17.66
CA GLY A 249 -3.89 8.39 -17.58
C GLY A 249 -2.82 8.69 -16.53
N ARG A 250 -2.87 9.82 -15.81
CA ARG A 250 -1.93 10.10 -14.71
C ARG A 250 -2.59 9.77 -13.38
N ILE A 251 -2.21 8.64 -12.79
CA ILE A 251 -2.89 8.06 -11.63
C ILE A 251 -1.97 8.19 -10.40
N ASP A 252 -2.34 9.08 -9.49
CA ASP A 252 -1.71 9.23 -8.17
C ASP A 252 -2.41 8.31 -7.15
N ILE A 253 -1.64 7.39 -6.57
CA ILE A 253 -2.13 6.38 -5.61
C ILE A 253 -2.01 6.82 -4.14
N SER A 254 -1.48 8.01 -3.85
CA SER A 254 -1.37 8.58 -2.50
C SER A 254 -2.73 9.01 -1.90
N ARG A 255 -3.76 9.12 -2.74
CA ARG A 255 -5.05 9.71 -2.37
C ARG A 255 -5.75 8.94 -1.24
N GLY A 256 -6.17 9.67 -0.21
CA GLY A 256 -6.95 9.11 0.91
C GLY A 256 -6.14 8.26 1.89
N LEU A 257 -4.81 8.23 1.78
CA LEU A 257 -3.96 7.50 2.71
C LEU A 257 -3.72 8.28 4.02
N PRO A 258 -3.60 7.59 5.17
CA PRO A 258 -3.19 8.21 6.43
C PRO A 258 -1.67 8.44 6.41
N ILE A 259 -1.25 9.65 6.03
CA ILE A 259 0.17 9.98 5.86
C ILE A 259 0.86 10.20 7.21
N LEU A 260 2.02 9.55 7.40
CA LEU A 260 2.89 9.67 8.56
C LEU A 260 4.01 10.70 8.33
N ASP A 261 4.64 11.16 9.42
CA ASP A 261 5.70 12.18 9.44
C ASP A 261 5.43 13.43 8.58
N VAL A 262 4.18 13.91 8.57
CA VAL A 262 3.85 15.21 7.95
C VAL A 262 4.54 16.32 8.75
N PRO A 263 5.47 17.08 8.16
CA PRO A 263 6.18 18.11 8.91
C PRO A 263 5.24 19.21 9.39
N THR A 264 5.43 19.63 10.65
CA THR A 264 4.70 20.76 11.25
C THR A 264 5.46 22.09 11.14
N ILE A 265 6.69 22.03 10.62
CA ILE A 265 7.58 23.17 10.45
C ILE A 265 7.83 23.43 8.96
N ARG A 266 8.31 24.64 8.65
CA ARG A 266 8.74 24.96 7.30
C ARG A 266 9.97 24.13 6.93
N ILE A 267 9.86 23.40 5.82
CA ILE A 267 10.96 22.62 5.25
C ILE A 267 11.82 23.49 4.35
N ASP A 268 13.14 23.29 4.44
CA ASP A 268 14.12 23.84 3.51
C ASP A 268 15.14 22.77 3.10
N ARG A 269 15.92 23.06 2.05
CA ARG A 269 16.88 22.10 1.47
C ARG A 269 18.01 21.68 2.42
N SER A 270 18.27 22.43 3.50
CA SER A 270 19.27 22.03 4.48
C SER A 270 18.81 20.87 5.36
N MET A 271 17.51 20.56 5.37
CA MET A 271 16.95 19.45 6.14
C MET A 271 17.10 18.09 5.45
N GLY A 272 17.67 18.05 4.23
CA GLY A 272 17.79 16.84 3.42
C GLY A 272 16.53 16.53 2.63
N ASP A 273 16.35 15.28 2.26
CA ASP A 273 15.21 14.73 1.49
C ASP A 273 13.95 14.59 2.37
N VAL A 274 13.53 15.70 2.99
CA VAL A 274 12.29 15.75 3.78
C VAL A 274 11.13 16.08 2.85
N HIS A 275 10.12 15.22 2.84
CA HIS A 275 8.92 15.39 2.03
C HIS A 275 7.94 16.36 2.69
N PRO A 276 7.61 17.50 2.06
CA PRO A 276 6.70 18.49 2.65
C PRO A 276 5.28 17.96 2.89
N LEU A 277 4.87 16.95 2.12
CA LEU A 277 3.56 16.32 2.21
C LEU A 277 3.52 15.12 3.17
N GLY A 278 4.64 14.82 3.84
CA GLY A 278 4.81 13.67 4.71
C GLY A 278 5.51 12.50 4.04
N ASN A 279 5.81 11.46 4.84
CA ASN A 279 6.64 10.34 4.42
C ASN A 279 5.98 9.55 3.27
N PRO A 280 6.65 9.39 2.11
CA PRO A 280 6.02 8.79 0.94
C PRO A 280 6.08 7.27 0.89
N HIS A 281 6.78 6.61 1.82
CA HIS A 281 7.11 5.18 1.76
C HIS A 281 5.97 4.28 2.28
N TYR A 282 4.74 4.67 1.97
CA TYR A 282 3.53 4.02 2.49
C TYR A 282 3.24 2.69 1.78
N SER A 283 3.77 2.46 0.57
CA SER A 283 3.63 1.18 -0.16
C SER A 283 4.20 0.00 0.61
N MET A 284 5.15 0.26 1.52
CA MET A 284 5.81 -0.73 2.36
C MET A 284 4.91 -1.27 3.48
N ASP A 285 3.80 -0.61 3.83
CA ASP A 285 2.80 -1.15 4.75
C ASP A 285 1.73 -1.95 3.99
N PRO A 286 1.72 -3.29 4.10
CA PRO A 286 0.68 -4.11 3.49
C PRO A 286 -0.74 -3.79 3.98
N GLY A 287 -0.91 -3.16 5.14
CA GLY A 287 -2.19 -2.68 5.64
C GLY A 287 -2.74 -1.45 4.92
N LEU A 288 -1.93 -0.78 4.10
CA LEU A 288 -2.36 0.32 3.24
C LEU A 288 -2.69 -0.12 1.81
N ALA A 289 -2.31 -1.35 1.44
CA ALA A 289 -2.63 -1.94 0.14
C ALA A 289 -4.13 -1.91 -0.22
N PRO A 290 -5.11 -2.03 0.71
CA PRO A 290 -6.52 -1.87 0.37
C PRO A 290 -6.88 -0.51 -0.22
N ILE A 291 -6.28 0.58 0.27
CA ILE A 291 -6.51 1.94 -0.23
C ILE A 291 -5.74 2.14 -1.54
N ILE A 292 -4.47 1.71 -1.58
CA ILE A 292 -3.64 1.80 -2.79
C ILE A 292 -4.30 1.08 -3.97
N THR A 293 -4.72 -0.16 -3.77
CA THR A 293 -5.38 -0.95 -4.82
C THR A 293 -6.73 -0.38 -5.23
N GLN A 294 -7.46 0.29 -4.33
CA GLN A 294 -8.69 1.01 -4.71
C GLN A 294 -8.36 2.18 -5.64
N ASN A 295 -7.32 2.96 -5.34
CA ASN A 295 -6.87 4.05 -6.21
C ASN A 295 -6.44 3.55 -7.58
N ILE A 296 -5.81 2.37 -7.65
CA ILE A 296 -5.48 1.70 -8.91
C ILE A 296 -6.75 1.29 -9.66
N VAL A 297 -7.72 0.64 -9.01
CA VAL A 297 -9.01 0.27 -9.63
C VAL A 297 -9.69 1.51 -10.22
N ASP A 298 -9.78 2.59 -9.45
CA ASP A 298 -10.46 3.81 -9.88
C ASP A 298 -9.76 4.47 -11.06
N GLY A 299 -8.43 4.51 -11.05
CA GLY A 299 -7.62 5.00 -12.17
C GLY A 299 -7.79 4.16 -13.44
N LEU A 300 -7.66 2.84 -13.34
CA LEU A 300 -7.81 1.93 -14.49
C LEU A 300 -9.25 1.95 -15.04
N ALA A 301 -10.25 1.96 -14.15
CA ALA A 301 -11.67 2.02 -14.54
C ALA A 301 -12.06 3.39 -15.15
N ALA A 302 -11.33 4.46 -14.85
CA ALA A 302 -11.52 5.74 -15.52
C ALA A 302 -11.05 5.70 -16.99
N LEU A 303 -10.15 4.79 -17.35
CA LEU A 303 -9.68 4.59 -18.73
C LEU A 303 -10.47 3.50 -19.46
N ALA A 304 -10.78 2.41 -18.77
CA ALA A 304 -11.52 1.26 -19.31
C ALA A 304 -12.72 0.90 -18.42
N PRO A 305 -13.81 1.70 -18.45
CA PRO A 305 -14.97 1.50 -17.59
C PRO A 305 -15.65 0.14 -17.80
N GLN A 306 -15.59 -0.43 -19.01
CA GLN A 306 -16.08 -1.77 -19.31
C GLN A 306 -15.39 -2.89 -18.51
N HIS A 307 -14.19 -2.62 -17.99
CA HIS A 307 -13.39 -3.59 -17.24
C HIS A 307 -13.46 -3.42 -15.72
N ARG A 308 -14.19 -2.41 -15.21
CA ARG A 308 -14.26 -2.12 -13.76
C ARG A 308 -14.59 -3.35 -12.91
N GLN A 309 -15.58 -4.14 -13.32
CA GLN A 309 -15.99 -5.31 -12.54
C GLN A 309 -14.88 -6.38 -12.48
N ALA A 310 -14.07 -6.51 -13.53
CA ALA A 310 -12.91 -7.40 -13.52
C ALA A 310 -11.82 -6.90 -12.59
N PHE A 311 -11.49 -5.59 -12.63
CA PHE A 311 -10.53 -4.99 -11.70
C PHE A 311 -10.94 -5.16 -10.24
N GLU A 312 -12.22 -4.95 -9.92
CA GLU A 312 -12.73 -5.16 -8.56
C GLU A 312 -12.65 -6.62 -8.13
N ARG A 313 -13.01 -7.58 -9.01
CA ARG A 313 -12.88 -9.01 -8.69
C ARG A 313 -11.43 -9.41 -8.41
N ASN A 314 -10.50 -8.99 -9.27
CA ASN A 314 -9.07 -9.25 -9.10
C ASN A 314 -8.54 -8.64 -7.79
N ARG A 315 -8.94 -7.40 -7.51
CA ARG A 315 -8.63 -6.75 -6.23
C ARG A 315 -9.15 -7.55 -5.04
N GLN A 316 -10.39 -8.05 -5.07
CA GLN A 316 -10.90 -8.87 -3.96
C GLN A 316 -10.12 -10.17 -3.76
N ILE A 317 -9.68 -10.81 -4.84
CA ILE A 317 -8.79 -12.00 -4.76
C ILE A 317 -7.46 -11.62 -4.09
N PHE A 318 -6.85 -10.51 -4.51
CA PHE A 318 -5.63 -10.00 -3.90
C PHE A 318 -5.82 -9.71 -2.41
N LEU A 319 -6.93 -9.06 -2.03
CA LEU A 319 -7.22 -8.71 -0.63
C LEU A 319 -7.49 -9.95 0.24
N GLY A 320 -8.17 -10.97 -0.27
CA GLY A 320 -8.33 -12.23 0.45
C GLY A 320 -6.98 -12.88 0.79
N ARG A 321 -6.06 -12.94 -0.18
CA ARG A 321 -4.69 -13.40 0.06
C ARG A 321 -3.94 -12.50 1.03
N LEU A 322 -4.11 -11.18 0.92
CA LEU A 322 -3.48 -10.21 1.81
C LEU A 322 -3.91 -10.40 3.27
N ASP A 323 -5.18 -10.71 3.52
CA ASP A 323 -5.68 -10.95 4.88
C ASP A 323 -5.02 -12.18 5.51
N ASP A 324 -4.90 -13.28 4.74
CA ASP A 324 -4.22 -14.50 5.18
C ASP A 324 -2.73 -14.26 5.48
N GLU A 325 -2.03 -13.57 4.57
CA GLU A 325 -0.61 -13.25 4.72
C GLU A 325 -0.38 -12.27 5.88
N MET A 326 -1.24 -11.27 6.03
CA MET A 326 -1.19 -10.32 7.14
C MET A 326 -1.35 -11.00 8.50
N ALA A 327 -2.29 -11.96 8.62
CA ALA A 327 -2.46 -12.73 9.85
C ALA A 327 -1.19 -13.53 10.17
N ARG A 328 -0.57 -14.15 9.16
CA ARG A 328 0.69 -14.89 9.30
C ARG A 328 1.85 -13.98 9.71
N TRP A 329 2.05 -12.85 9.02
CA TRP A 329 3.12 -11.90 9.32
C TRP A 329 3.00 -11.30 10.72
N LYS A 330 1.78 -10.93 11.14
CA LYS A 330 1.53 -10.45 12.50
C LYS A 330 1.89 -11.48 13.56
N LYS A 331 1.54 -12.76 13.35
CA LYS A 331 1.91 -13.85 14.27
C LYS A 331 3.43 -14.04 14.38
N ILE A 332 4.16 -13.91 13.27
CA ILE A 332 5.63 -13.98 13.28
C ILE A 332 6.23 -12.81 14.05
N MET A 333 5.66 -11.62 13.93
CA MET A 333 6.18 -10.39 14.54
C MET A 333 5.68 -10.12 15.97
N GLU A 334 4.69 -10.87 16.46
CA GLU A 334 4.11 -10.75 17.80
C GLU A 334 5.16 -10.79 18.94
N PRO A 335 6.18 -11.68 18.93
CA PRO A 335 7.20 -11.70 19.97
C PRO A 335 8.09 -10.45 20.03
N PHE A 336 8.08 -9.62 18.98
CA PHE A 336 8.95 -8.46 18.82
C PHE A 336 8.22 -7.13 18.99
N GLN A 337 6.98 -7.11 19.46
CA GLN A 337 6.26 -5.87 19.74
C GLN A 337 7.07 -4.97 20.68
N GLY A 338 7.24 -3.71 20.29
CA GLY A 338 8.02 -2.70 21.00
C GLY A 338 9.53 -2.79 20.77
N ALA A 339 10.04 -3.75 19.99
CA ALA A 339 11.46 -3.84 19.71
C ALA A 339 11.93 -2.61 18.93
N LYS A 340 13.06 -2.06 19.37
CA LYS A 340 13.72 -0.90 18.77
C LYS A 340 14.66 -1.35 17.66
N VAL A 341 14.69 -0.60 16.56
CA VAL A 341 15.62 -0.80 15.45
C VAL A 341 16.23 0.54 15.04
N VAL A 342 17.46 0.50 14.53
CA VAL A 342 18.04 1.61 13.78
C VAL A 342 17.79 1.37 12.30
N VAL A 343 17.52 2.41 11.53
CA VAL A 343 17.38 2.32 10.08
C VAL A 343 18.47 3.14 9.40
N TYR A 344 18.84 2.84 8.17
CA TYR A 344 19.79 3.67 7.46
C TYR A 344 19.12 5.01 7.08
N HIS A 345 18.01 4.93 6.34
CA HIS A 345 17.16 6.04 5.93
C HIS A 345 15.75 5.91 6.55
N PRO A 346 15.06 7.01 6.93
CA PRO A 346 13.76 6.96 7.61
C PRO A 346 12.57 6.60 6.69
N GLN A 347 12.69 5.58 5.83
CA GLN A 347 11.59 5.09 4.99
C GLN A 347 10.71 4.03 5.65
N TRP A 348 11.23 3.34 6.67
CA TRP A 348 10.58 2.14 7.21
C TRP A 348 9.40 2.42 8.14
N ILE A 349 9.06 3.68 8.40
CA ILE A 349 8.11 4.07 9.45
C ILE A 349 6.75 3.37 9.34
N TYR A 350 6.21 3.21 8.13
CA TYR A 350 4.93 2.54 7.90
C TYR A 350 5.00 1.04 8.20
N PHE A 351 6.04 0.37 7.71
CA PHE A 351 6.29 -1.04 7.97
C PHE A 351 6.53 -1.30 9.47
N LEU A 352 7.38 -0.49 10.11
CA LEU A 352 7.67 -0.61 11.54
C LEU A 352 6.41 -0.40 12.38
N THR A 353 5.62 0.64 12.07
CA THR A 353 4.35 0.91 12.76
C THR A 353 3.36 -0.24 12.59
N ARG A 354 3.24 -0.81 11.38
CA ARG A 354 2.36 -1.96 11.10
C ARG A 354 2.68 -3.16 11.98
N PHE A 355 3.96 -3.46 12.12
CA PHE A 355 4.44 -4.64 12.84
C PHE A 355 4.86 -4.33 14.29
N GLY A 356 4.56 -3.14 14.79
CA GLY A 356 4.75 -2.75 16.19
C GLY A 356 6.22 -2.60 16.61
N LEU A 357 7.10 -2.26 15.68
CA LEU A 357 8.49 -1.94 15.95
C LEU A 357 8.68 -0.43 16.09
N VAL A 358 9.75 -0.03 16.77
CA VAL A 358 10.08 1.38 17.03
C VAL A 358 11.36 1.77 16.29
N GLN A 359 11.29 2.80 15.45
CA GLN A 359 12.48 3.42 14.89
C GLN A 359 13.18 4.26 15.97
N ALA A 360 14.35 3.84 16.41
CA ALA A 360 15.09 4.50 17.49
C ALA A 360 16.07 5.56 16.98
N ALA A 361 16.70 5.33 15.83
CA ALA A 361 17.62 6.28 15.21
C ALA A 361 17.76 6.01 13.70
N THR A 362 18.39 6.95 13.01
CA THR A 362 18.84 6.83 11.61
C THR A 362 20.36 6.82 11.53
N LEU A 363 20.94 6.05 10.61
CA LEU A 363 22.38 6.17 10.32
C LEU A 363 22.68 7.48 9.60
N GLU A 364 21.84 7.86 8.64
CA GLU A 364 21.91 9.20 8.06
C GLU A 364 21.68 10.27 9.13
N ASP A 365 22.42 11.37 9.03
CA ASP A 365 22.25 12.53 9.92
C ASP A 365 20.91 13.21 9.65
N ARG A 366 20.55 13.30 8.37
CA ARG A 366 19.30 13.79 7.80
C ARG A 366 18.99 12.97 6.54
N PRO A 367 17.72 12.85 6.13
CA PRO A 367 17.36 12.10 4.91
C PRO A 367 18.25 12.50 3.72
N GLY A 368 18.94 11.54 3.10
CA GLY A 368 19.80 11.76 1.94
C GLY A 368 21.17 12.40 2.24
N ILE A 369 21.45 12.74 3.49
CA ILE A 369 22.72 13.35 3.91
C ILE A 369 23.59 12.30 4.63
N PRO A 370 24.79 11.98 4.10
CA PRO A 370 25.71 11.05 4.73
C PRO A 370 26.05 11.43 6.18
N ALA A 371 26.22 10.40 7.00
CA ALA A 371 26.50 10.54 8.43
C ALA A 371 27.86 11.19 8.71
N SER A 372 27.91 12.12 9.66
CA SER A 372 29.19 12.57 10.24
C SER A 372 29.75 11.53 11.22
N PRO A 373 31.08 11.45 11.43
CA PRO A 373 31.66 10.52 12.41
C PRO A 373 31.10 10.71 13.84
N GLY A 374 30.90 11.96 14.26
CA GLY A 374 30.32 12.27 15.57
C GLY A 374 28.86 11.84 15.70
N HIS A 375 28.09 11.85 14.60
CA HIS A 375 26.73 11.28 14.59
C HIS A 375 26.76 9.76 14.79
N LEU A 376 27.62 9.06 14.05
CA LEU A 376 27.75 7.61 14.16
C LEU A 376 28.14 7.16 15.58
N VAL A 377 29.05 7.88 16.25
CA VAL A 377 29.39 7.60 17.66
C VAL A 377 28.16 7.68 18.56
N ARG A 378 27.34 8.73 18.42
CA ARG A 378 26.10 8.86 19.21
C ARG A 378 25.10 7.75 18.91
N VAL A 379 24.98 7.32 17.66
CA VAL A 379 24.11 6.19 17.30
C VAL A 379 24.62 4.90 17.95
N ILE A 380 25.92 4.62 17.92
CA ILE A 380 26.53 3.44 18.56
C ILE A 380 26.27 3.47 20.07
N GLU A 381 26.50 4.61 20.74
CA GLU A 381 26.24 4.77 22.16
C GLU A 381 24.77 4.55 22.51
N HIS A 382 23.86 5.12 21.71
CA HIS A 382 22.42 4.94 21.88
C HIS A 382 21.99 3.47 21.70
N MET A 383 22.53 2.79 20.69
CA MET A 383 22.28 1.37 20.46
C MET A 383 22.76 0.52 21.63
N LYS A 384 23.94 0.81 22.18
CA LYS A 384 24.47 0.11 23.37
C LYS A 384 23.60 0.34 24.60
N SER A 385 23.21 1.58 24.86
CA SER A 385 22.42 1.92 26.05
C SER A 385 21.01 1.33 26.03
N GLU A 386 20.41 1.25 24.85
CA GLU A 386 19.04 0.73 24.66
C GLU A 386 19.00 -0.74 24.21
N HIS A 387 20.16 -1.40 24.15
CA HIS A 387 20.31 -2.79 23.69
C HIS A 387 19.67 -3.06 22.31
N ILE A 388 19.84 -2.12 21.38
CA ILE A 388 19.28 -2.22 20.03
C ILE A 388 20.13 -3.18 19.19
N LYS A 389 19.53 -4.30 18.77
CA LYS A 389 20.24 -5.41 18.12
C LYS A 389 20.32 -5.31 16.59
N VAL A 390 19.53 -4.45 15.95
CA VAL A 390 19.34 -4.48 14.49
C VAL A 390 19.47 -3.09 13.86
N ILE A 391 20.24 -3.03 12.79
CA ILE A 391 20.27 -1.94 11.82
C ILE A 391 19.66 -2.42 10.51
N ILE A 392 18.61 -1.77 10.03
CA ILE A 392 17.97 -2.03 8.74
C ILE A 392 18.67 -1.20 7.67
N VAL A 393 19.04 -1.84 6.56
CA VAL A 393 19.76 -1.25 5.44
C VAL A 393 19.04 -1.57 4.14
N GLU A 394 19.00 -0.61 3.23
CA GLU A 394 18.44 -0.81 1.90
C GLU A 394 19.45 -1.39 0.91
N PRO A 395 19.00 -1.95 -0.23
CA PRO A 395 19.90 -2.65 -1.14
C PRO A 395 21.06 -1.82 -1.70
N TRP A 396 20.87 -0.50 -1.86
CA TRP A 396 21.83 0.44 -2.48
C TRP A 396 22.73 1.18 -1.50
N ASN A 397 22.46 1.12 -0.19
CA ASN A 397 23.21 1.86 0.82
C ASN A 397 24.58 1.20 1.15
N ASP A 398 25.45 1.95 1.83
CA ASP A 398 26.78 1.46 2.23
C ASP A 398 26.69 0.41 3.34
N ARG A 399 26.68 -0.86 2.92
CA ARG A 399 26.63 -2.02 3.82
C ARG A 399 27.89 -2.16 4.68
N LYS A 400 29.05 -1.68 4.22
CA LYS A 400 30.30 -1.76 5.00
C LYS A 400 30.26 -0.76 6.14
N LEU A 401 29.72 0.43 5.91
CA LEU A 401 29.49 1.41 6.97
C LEU A 401 28.51 0.87 8.01
N ALA A 402 27.33 0.41 7.57
CA ALA A 402 26.32 -0.14 8.47
C ALA A 402 26.83 -1.35 9.26
N GLY A 403 27.60 -2.24 8.60
CA GLY A 403 28.25 -3.38 9.26
C GLY A 403 29.20 -2.96 10.37
N ARG A 404 30.11 -2.00 10.12
CA ARG A 404 31.02 -1.49 11.16
C ARG A 404 30.28 -0.87 12.35
N VAL A 405 29.24 -0.06 12.08
CA VAL A 405 28.43 0.54 13.14
C VAL A 405 27.71 -0.53 13.96
N ALA A 406 27.19 -1.58 13.30
CA ALA A 406 26.56 -2.70 13.98
C ALA A 406 27.57 -3.48 14.84
N ASP A 407 28.75 -3.80 14.30
CA ASP A 407 29.80 -4.51 15.03
C ASP A 407 30.24 -3.73 16.29
N ASP A 408 30.49 -2.42 16.13
CA ASP A 408 30.88 -1.55 17.23
C ASP A 408 29.78 -1.44 18.31
N ALA A 409 28.51 -1.57 17.92
CA ALA A 409 27.34 -1.56 18.80
C ALA A 409 26.98 -2.94 19.40
N GLY A 410 27.61 -4.04 18.95
CA GLY A 410 27.20 -5.40 19.32
C GLY A 410 25.85 -5.84 18.71
N ALA A 411 25.55 -5.32 17.52
CA ALA A 411 24.30 -5.49 16.78
C ALA A 411 24.56 -6.19 15.42
N LYS A 412 23.51 -6.35 14.60
CA LYS A 412 23.59 -6.87 13.24
C LYS A 412 23.00 -5.86 12.25
N ALA A 413 23.69 -5.66 11.12
CA ALA A 413 23.11 -4.96 9.98
C ALA A 413 22.43 -5.96 9.04
N VAL A 414 21.18 -5.73 8.68
CA VAL A 414 20.40 -6.58 7.76
C VAL A 414 19.90 -5.78 6.57
N VAL A 415 19.99 -6.39 5.39
CA VAL A 415 19.45 -5.79 4.17
C VAL A 415 18.02 -6.26 3.98
N LEU A 416 17.10 -5.31 3.88
CA LEU A 416 15.70 -5.57 3.60
C LEU A 416 15.35 -5.18 2.15
N ALA A 417 14.27 -5.75 1.63
CA ALA A 417 13.67 -5.40 0.36
C ALA A 417 12.90 -4.08 0.50
N SER A 418 13.53 -2.95 0.16
CA SER A 418 12.84 -1.64 0.17
C SER A 418 11.76 -1.53 -0.89
N MET A 419 11.88 -2.31 -1.97
CA MET A 419 10.92 -2.44 -3.06
C MET A 419 10.94 -3.87 -3.61
N VAL A 420 9.90 -4.24 -4.35
CA VAL A 420 9.86 -5.46 -5.17
C VAL A 420 11.09 -5.52 -6.09
N GLY A 421 11.77 -6.66 -6.08
CA GLY A 421 13.01 -6.91 -6.81
C GLY A 421 14.26 -6.28 -6.19
N GLY A 422 14.17 -5.70 -4.98
CA GLY A 422 15.32 -5.09 -4.29
C GLY A 422 16.33 -6.09 -3.74
N VAL A 423 15.88 -7.31 -3.48
CA VAL A 423 16.71 -8.45 -3.05
C VAL A 423 16.23 -9.71 -3.77
N LYS A 424 17.10 -10.74 -3.81
CA LYS A 424 16.75 -12.03 -4.41
C LYS A 424 15.58 -12.67 -3.65
N GLY A 425 14.54 -13.10 -4.37
CA GLY A 425 13.35 -13.74 -3.79
C GLY A 425 12.25 -12.78 -3.35
N ALA A 426 12.43 -11.47 -3.56
CA ALA A 426 11.40 -10.45 -3.37
C ALA A 426 10.70 -10.12 -4.71
N ASP A 427 10.29 -11.13 -5.47
CA ASP A 427 9.89 -11.02 -6.88
C ASP A 427 8.51 -10.37 -7.11
N ASN A 428 7.68 -10.31 -6.08
CA ASN A 428 6.38 -9.63 -6.04
C ASN A 428 6.11 -9.03 -4.65
N TYR A 429 5.03 -8.25 -4.54
CA TYR A 429 4.65 -7.55 -3.31
C TYR A 429 4.64 -8.46 -2.07
N PHE A 430 3.96 -9.62 -2.13
CA PHE A 430 3.88 -10.54 -1.00
C PHE A 430 5.26 -11.10 -0.61
N SER A 431 6.05 -11.53 -1.60
CA SER A 431 7.37 -12.10 -1.34
C SER A 431 8.36 -11.07 -0.79
N ALA A 432 8.24 -9.79 -1.17
CA ALA A 432 9.05 -8.71 -0.61
C ALA A 432 8.76 -8.49 0.87
N ILE A 433 7.48 -8.42 1.24
CA ILE A 433 7.08 -8.30 2.65
C ILE A 433 7.46 -9.56 3.44
N ASP A 434 7.25 -10.76 2.88
CA ASP A 434 7.64 -12.02 3.53
C ASP A 434 9.14 -12.11 3.79
N PHE A 435 9.96 -11.71 2.81
CA PHE A 435 11.41 -11.61 2.97
C PHE A 435 11.77 -10.67 4.12
N ASN A 436 11.13 -9.50 4.19
CA ASN A 436 11.40 -8.51 5.23
C ASN A 436 11.04 -9.04 6.63
N ILE A 437 9.87 -9.66 6.76
CA ILE A 437 9.39 -10.24 8.01
C ILE A 437 10.33 -11.36 8.49
N LYS A 438 10.71 -12.29 7.60
CA LYS A 438 11.64 -13.38 7.94
C LYS A 438 12.99 -12.85 8.39
N THR A 439 13.62 -12.03 7.56
CA THR A 439 14.95 -11.46 7.82
C THR A 439 14.98 -10.71 9.15
N LEU A 440 13.97 -9.88 9.40
CA LEU A 440 13.89 -9.08 10.61
C LEU A 440 13.60 -9.93 11.85
N SER A 441 12.69 -10.90 11.76
CA SER A 441 12.39 -11.83 12.86
C SER A 441 13.60 -12.69 13.25
N GLU A 442 14.47 -13.04 12.30
CA GLU A 442 15.70 -13.78 12.56
C GLU A 442 16.78 -12.89 13.20
N ALA A 443 16.85 -11.63 12.80
CA ALA A 443 17.81 -10.67 13.34
C ALA A 443 17.48 -10.21 14.76
N LEU A 444 16.19 -10.17 15.11
CA LEU A 444 15.69 -9.70 16.42
C LEU A 444 15.74 -10.77 17.53
N LYS A 445 15.84 -12.06 17.18
CA LYS A 445 16.15 -13.14 18.13
C LYS A 445 17.55 -12.89 18.71
#